data_AF-A0A8H5ZIE2-F1
#
_entry.id   AF-A0A8H5ZIE2-F1
#
_cell.length_a   1.000
_cell.length_b   1.000
_cell.length_c   1.000
_cell.angle_alpha   90.00
_cell.angle_beta   90.00
_cell.angle_gamma   90.00
#
_symmetry.space_group_name_H-M   'P 1'
#
loop_
_entity.id
_entity.type
_entity.pdbx_description
1 polymer ?
#
loop_
_entity_poly.entity_id
_entity_poly.type
_entity_poly.pdbx_seq_one_letter_code
_entity_poly.pdbx_strand_id
1 'polypeptide(L)'
;MLFRTAIVSGLLVALSMMTGVEARKCACRGGSPNSQAACRAIGASYGYGCGFGGCCVNPGTQESRFRSMCAELGFEFLRCNECAAC
;
A
#
# COMPACT_ATOMS: atom_id res chain seq x y z
N MET A 1 -29.03 -34.10 14.90
CA MET A 1 -28.25 -32.95 15.41
C MET A 1 -27.28 -32.47 14.32
N LEU A 2 -27.75 -31.70 13.33
CA LEU A 2 -26.99 -31.37 12.11
C LEU A 2 -27.03 -29.88 11.75
N PHE A 3 -27.27 -29.01 12.74
CA PHE A 3 -27.46 -27.56 12.53
C PHE A 3 -26.43 -26.70 13.29
N ARG A 4 -25.24 -27.23 13.59
CA ARG A 4 -24.20 -26.49 14.34
C ARG A 4 -22.93 -26.17 13.54
N THR A 5 -22.65 -26.87 12.45
CA THR A 5 -21.42 -26.69 11.67
C THR A 5 -21.52 -25.61 10.58
N ALA A 6 -22.72 -25.29 10.10
CA ALA A 6 -22.88 -24.32 9.00
C ALA A 6 -22.61 -22.85 9.40
N ILE A 7 -22.78 -22.51 10.68
CA ILE A 7 -22.70 -21.12 11.16
C ILE A 7 -21.24 -20.66 11.26
N VAL A 8 -20.31 -21.56 11.59
CA VAL A 8 -18.89 -21.23 11.76
C VAL A 8 -18.21 -20.92 10.42
N SER A 9 -18.60 -21.61 9.35
CA SER A 9 -18.03 -21.39 8.01
C SER A 9 -18.46 -20.06 7.39
N GLY A 10 -19.68 -19.58 7.67
CA GLY A 10 -20.15 -18.28 7.17
C GLY A 10 -19.44 -17.08 7.80
N LEU A 11 -19.09 -17.16 9.10
CA LEU A 11 -18.43 -16.08 9.82
C LEU A 11 -16.97 -15.87 9.37
N LEU A 12 -16.26 -16.95 9.03
CA LEU A 12 -14.88 -16.90 8.55
C LEU A 12 -14.76 -16.26 7.16
N VAL A 13 -15.76 -16.45 6.29
CA VAL A 13 -15.82 -15.82 4.96
C VAL A 13 -16.15 -14.33 5.06
N ALA A 14 -16.94 -13.91 6.05
CA ALA A 14 -17.22 -12.49 6.29
C ALA A 14 -16.00 -11.73 6.86
N LEU A 15 -15.20 -12.38 7.71
CA LEU A 15 -14.00 -11.75 8.30
C LEU A 15 -12.89 -11.50 7.26
N SER A 16 -12.75 -12.36 6.25
CA SER A 16 -11.75 -12.21 5.19
C SER A 16 -12.06 -11.08 4.20
N MET A 17 -13.27 -10.52 4.23
CA MET A 17 -13.67 -9.38 3.40
C MET A 17 -13.51 -8.01 4.11
N MET A 18 -13.20 -7.99 5.41
CA MET A 18 -13.12 -6.75 6.20
C MET A 18 -11.70 -6.19 6.35
N THR A 19 -10.68 -6.88 5.86
CA THR A 19 -9.34 -6.29 5.75
C THR A 19 -9.17 -5.71 4.35
N GLY A 20 -9.95 -4.68 4.05
CA GLY A 20 -9.59 -3.75 2.98
C GLY A 20 -8.24 -3.17 3.38
N VAL A 21 -7.17 -3.74 2.84
CA VAL A 21 -5.83 -3.21 3.05
C VAL A 21 -5.83 -1.87 2.33
N GLU A 22 -6.09 -0.78 3.06
CA GLU A 22 -6.10 0.55 2.48
C GLU A 22 -4.73 0.81 1.87
N ALA A 23 -4.70 0.93 0.54
CA ALA A 23 -3.48 1.24 -0.17
C ALA A 23 -2.93 2.57 0.36
N ARG A 24 -1.64 2.55 0.72
CA ARG A 24 -0.94 3.74 1.20
C ARG A 24 -0.25 4.42 0.05
N LYS A 25 -0.32 5.74 0.05
CA LYS A 25 0.39 6.57 -0.90
C LYS A 25 1.67 7.08 -0.28
N CYS A 26 2.81 6.67 -0.84
CA CYS A 26 4.14 6.96 -0.31
C CYS A 26 4.98 7.83 -1.24
N ALA A 27 5.91 8.59 -0.66
CA ALA A 27 6.82 9.48 -1.39
C ALA A 27 8.26 9.41 -0.86
N CYS A 28 9.23 9.60 -1.76
CA CYS A 28 10.63 9.89 -1.44
C CYS A 28 10.87 11.41 -1.41
N ARG A 29 11.91 11.86 -0.72
CA ARG A 29 12.41 13.24 -0.80
C ARG A 29 12.90 13.55 -2.23
N GLY A 30 12.83 14.84 -2.59
CA GLY A 30 13.14 15.33 -3.93
C GLY A 30 11.95 15.27 -4.91
N GLY A 31 10.77 14.87 -4.45
CA GLY A 31 9.49 15.09 -5.14
C GLY A 31 9.01 13.94 -6.01
N SER A 32 8.12 14.27 -6.94
CA SER A 32 7.43 13.32 -7.82
C SER A 32 8.35 12.42 -8.64
N PRO A 33 9.45 12.91 -9.27
CA PRO A 33 10.30 12.07 -10.11
C PRO A 33 10.96 10.93 -9.32
N ASN A 34 11.46 11.23 -8.12
CA ASN A 34 12.13 10.27 -7.26
C ASN A 34 11.15 9.21 -6.74
N SER A 35 9.97 9.67 -6.32
CA SER A 35 8.89 8.79 -5.88
C SER A 35 8.43 7.87 -7.02
N GLN A 36 8.39 8.37 -8.26
CA GLN A 36 8.04 7.58 -9.43
C GLN A 36 9.12 6.55 -9.79
N ALA A 37 10.40 6.92 -9.71
CA ALA A 37 11.51 6.00 -9.95
C ALA A 37 11.48 4.84 -8.95
N ALA A 38 11.36 5.13 -7.66
CA ALA A 38 11.24 4.12 -6.61
C ALA A 38 10.00 3.24 -6.80
N CYS A 39 8.87 3.82 -7.21
CA CYS A 39 7.64 3.09 -7.46
C CYS A 39 7.75 2.08 -8.61
N ARG A 40 8.37 2.51 -9.72
CA ARG A 40 8.62 1.65 -10.88
C ARG A 40 9.54 0.49 -10.53
N ALA A 41 10.58 0.75 -9.74
CA ALA A 41 11.54 -0.28 -9.35
C ALA A 41 10.93 -1.40 -8.49
N ILE A 42 9.88 -1.11 -7.72
CA ILE A 42 9.14 -2.13 -6.95
C ILE A 42 7.93 -2.71 -7.68
N GLY A 43 7.71 -2.32 -8.94
CA GLY A 43 6.57 -2.77 -9.75
C GLY A 43 5.21 -2.29 -9.24
N ALA A 44 5.17 -1.15 -8.54
CA ALA A 44 3.93 -0.57 -8.01
C ALA A 44 3.40 0.56 -8.92
N SER A 45 2.15 0.93 -8.70
CA SER A 45 1.47 1.97 -9.46
C SER A 45 1.78 3.36 -8.90
N TYR A 46 2.19 4.27 -9.77
CA TYR A 46 2.34 5.68 -9.41
C TYR A 46 1.06 6.43 -9.76
N GLY A 47 0.48 7.13 -8.78
CA GLY A 47 -0.82 7.78 -8.91
C GLY A 47 -0.85 9.22 -8.41
N TYR A 48 -1.91 9.94 -8.77
CA TYR A 48 -2.23 11.30 -8.34
C TYR A 48 -3.51 11.27 -7.49
N GLY A 49 -3.54 12.02 -6.37
CA GLY A 49 -4.60 11.89 -5.35
C GLY A 49 -4.11 12.22 -3.94
N CYS A 50 -5.01 12.59 -3.04
CA CYS A 50 -4.71 12.99 -1.64
C CYS A 50 -3.70 14.15 -1.49
N GLY A 51 -3.69 15.09 -2.45
CA GLY A 51 -2.89 16.32 -2.37
C GLY A 51 -1.41 16.20 -2.75
N PHE A 52 -0.92 15.05 -3.21
CA PHE A 52 0.43 14.89 -3.77
C PHE A 52 0.52 13.71 -4.75
N GLY A 53 1.55 13.67 -5.61
CA GLY A 53 1.88 12.49 -6.43
C GLY A 53 2.73 11.49 -5.64
N GLY A 54 2.49 10.20 -5.80
CA GLY A 54 3.17 9.18 -4.99
C GLY A 54 2.92 7.75 -5.44
N CYS A 55 3.62 6.82 -4.80
CA CYS A 55 3.52 5.40 -5.07
C CYS A 55 2.42 4.75 -4.23
N CYS A 56 1.57 3.98 -4.88
CA CYS A 56 0.49 3.22 -4.27
C CYS A 56 1.02 1.87 -3.82
N VAL A 57 1.16 1.72 -2.51
CA VAL A 57 1.74 0.53 -1.90
C VAL A 57 0.83 -0.06 -0.84
N ASN A 58 0.77 -1.37 -0.79
CA ASN A 58 0.13 -2.07 0.32
C ASN A 58 1.01 -1.95 1.57
N PRO A 59 0.44 -1.60 2.74
CA PRO A 59 1.16 -1.61 4.01
C PRO A 59 1.82 -2.96 4.28
N GLY A 60 2.94 -2.92 5.00
CA GLY A 60 3.80 -4.08 5.21
C GLY A 60 4.90 -4.16 4.15
N THR A 61 5.04 -5.33 3.51
CA THR A 61 6.22 -5.64 2.69
C THR A 61 6.43 -4.69 1.51
N GLN A 62 5.36 -4.21 0.86
CA GLN A 62 5.50 -3.31 -0.29
C GLN A 62 5.90 -1.90 0.13
N GLU A 63 5.36 -1.41 1.26
CA GLU A 63 5.80 -0.16 1.89
C GLU A 63 7.28 -0.22 2.30
N SER A 64 7.71 -1.30 2.94
CA SER A 64 9.12 -1.48 3.33
C SER A 64 10.05 -1.51 2.11
N ARG A 65 9.65 -2.21 1.04
CA ARG A 65 10.38 -2.22 -0.23
C ARG A 65 10.47 -0.84 -0.86
N PHE A 66 9.38 -0.08 -0.86
CA PHE A 66 9.40 1.31 -1.34
C PHE A 66 10.38 2.17 -0.55
N ARG A 67 10.37 2.06 0.78
CA ARG A 67 11.29 2.79 1.66
C ARG A 67 12.75 2.45 1.38
N SER A 68 13.06 1.15 1.27
CA SER A 68 14.41 0.69 0.91
C SER A 68 14.82 1.22 -0.47
N MET A 69 13.91 1.19 -1.43
CA MET A 69 14.18 1.65 -2.80
C MET A 69 14.44 3.17 -2.87
N CYS A 70 13.74 4.00 -2.07
CA CYS A 70 14.11 5.40 -1.94
C CYS A 70 15.59 5.52 -1.55
N ALA A 71 16.02 4.79 -0.51
CA ALA A 71 17.39 4.84 0.00
C ALA A 71 18.42 4.31 -1.00
N GLU A 72 18.13 3.20 -1.69
CA GLU A 72 19.00 2.63 -2.75
C GLU A 72 19.20 3.60 -3.91
N LEU A 73 18.18 4.38 -4.26
CA LEU A 73 18.26 5.42 -5.29
C LEU A 73 18.92 6.73 -4.79
N GLY A 74 19.36 6.78 -3.53
CA GLY A 74 20.00 7.94 -2.92
C GLY A 74 19.04 9.00 -2.40
N PHE A 75 17.77 8.65 -2.16
CA PHE A 75 16.75 9.56 -1.67
C PHE A 75 16.24 9.14 -0.28
N GLU A 76 15.99 10.11 0.59
CA GLU A 76 15.37 9.81 1.88
C GLU A 76 13.88 9.46 1.69
N PHE A 77 13.35 8.56 2.50
CA PHE A 77 11.90 8.36 2.58
C PHE A 77 11.23 9.59 3.20
N LEU A 78 10.15 10.10 2.60
CA LEU A 78 9.47 11.30 3.09
C LEU A 78 8.27 10.95 3.96
N ARG A 79 7.28 10.25 3.41
CA ARG A 79 6.01 9.93 4.10
C ARG A 79 5.20 8.89 3.36
N CYS A 80 4.24 8.30 4.09
CA CYS A 80 3.09 7.59 3.53
C CYS A 80 1.80 8.13 4.16
N ASN A 81 0.76 8.30 3.36
CA ASN A 81 -0.59 8.62 3.84
C ASN A 81 -1.56 7.54 3.36
N GLU A 82 -2.52 7.18 4.20
CA GLU A 82 -3.69 6.40 3.78
C GLU A 82 -4.48 7.22 2.76
N CYS A 83 -4.88 6.58 1.67
CA CYS A 83 -5.52 7.28 0.57
C CYS A 83 -6.61 6.41 -0.03
N ALA A 84 -7.86 6.89 0.07
CA ALA A 84 -9.03 6.22 -0.49
C ALA A 84 -8.95 6.03 -2.02
N ALA A 85 -8.12 6.84 -2.69
CA ALA A 85 -7.87 6.77 -4.12
C ALA A 85 -6.37 6.70 -4.40
N CYS A 86 -5.95 5.52 -4.81
CA CYS A 86 -4.69 5.24 -5.43
C CYS A 86 -4.99 4.74 -6.86
#